data_AF-A0A520QN82-F1
#
_entry.id   AF-A0A520QN82-F1
#
_cell.length_a   1.000
_cell.length_b   1.000
_cell.length_c   1.000
_cell.angle_alpha   90.00
_cell.angle_beta   90.00
_cell.angle_gamma   90.00
#
_symmetry.space_group_name_H-M   'P 1'
#
loop_
_entity.id
_entity.type
_entity.pdbx_description
1 polymer ?
#
loop_
_entity_poly.entity_id
_entity_poly.type
_entity_poly.pdbx_seq_one_letter_code
_entity_poly.pdbx_strand_id
1 'polypeptide(L)'
;MTLRVLFVGNSYTFYNDMPEQVAALSRSDPGAPEIETERVVEGGATLKLHFEATGARQRIDEGGFTHVVLQEKSTGPLHDGDEFHVYVGCLGELAKSRKAKLLLYQTWARKEGHEIYRWKWSGKGPAKMTKKVRKEVDRAATRLEAEVVPVGDVWEQVRLKHPELNLHDEDLHHASPLGSHLAASVFFAFLAQRDPTPVPFMPEGLDRDQALLVRAMAWDHLHPAG
;
A
#
# COMPACT_ATOMS: atom_id res chain seq x y z
N MET A 1 -7.61 15.05 -16.12
CA MET A 1 -6.19 15.03 -15.71
C MET A 1 -5.82 13.59 -15.46
N THR A 2 -4.77 13.07 -16.09
CA THR A 2 -4.34 11.68 -15.95
C THR A 2 -3.29 11.56 -14.84
N LEU A 3 -3.47 10.61 -13.94
CA LEU A 3 -2.52 10.27 -12.90
C LEU A 3 -1.67 9.10 -13.38
N ARG A 4 -0.35 9.32 -13.54
CA ARG A 4 0.61 8.26 -13.88
C ARG A 4 1.34 7.86 -12.62
N VAL A 5 1.06 6.67 -12.11
CA VAL A 5 1.48 6.21 -10.79
C VAL A 5 2.46 5.05 -10.93
N LEU A 6 3.70 5.25 -10.50
CA LEU A 6 4.67 4.17 -10.39
C LEU A 6 4.60 3.51 -9.01
N PHE A 7 4.36 2.21 -8.97
CA PHE A 7 4.47 1.40 -7.77
C PHE A 7 5.84 0.70 -7.70
N VAL A 8 6.63 1.04 -6.69
CA VAL A 8 7.89 0.35 -6.37
C VAL A 8 7.69 -0.46 -5.09
N GLY A 9 7.87 -1.78 -5.19
CA GLY A 9 7.63 -2.67 -4.06
C GLY A 9 7.80 -4.15 -4.35
N ASN A 10 7.08 -4.98 -3.62
CA ASN A 10 7.23 -6.44 -3.67
C ASN A 10 5.86 -7.14 -3.71
N SER A 11 5.77 -8.35 -3.18
CA SER A 11 4.55 -9.16 -3.16
C SER A 11 3.37 -8.46 -2.48
N TYR A 12 3.60 -7.56 -1.53
CA TYR A 12 2.54 -6.74 -0.91
C TYR A 12 1.95 -5.70 -1.88
N THR A 13 2.67 -5.43 -2.97
CA THR A 13 2.22 -4.59 -4.08
C THR A 13 1.64 -5.44 -5.21
N PHE A 14 2.31 -6.47 -5.72
CA PHE A 14 1.84 -7.12 -6.96
C PHE A 14 0.85 -8.27 -6.79
N TYR A 15 0.65 -8.80 -5.58
CA TYR A 15 -0.29 -9.91 -5.39
C TYR A 15 -1.72 -9.51 -5.76
N ASN A 16 -2.39 -10.42 -6.47
CA ASN A 16 -3.73 -10.24 -7.03
C ASN A 16 -3.84 -8.99 -7.93
N ASP A 17 -2.73 -8.58 -8.55
CA ASP A 17 -2.62 -7.43 -9.45
C ASP A 17 -3.18 -6.12 -8.87
N MET A 18 -2.88 -5.84 -7.59
CA MET A 18 -3.40 -4.67 -6.88
C MET A 18 -3.24 -3.33 -7.63
N PRO A 19 -2.08 -2.97 -8.26
CA PRO A 19 -1.98 -1.74 -9.05
C PRO A 19 -2.95 -1.71 -10.24
N GLU A 20 -3.16 -2.84 -10.92
CA GLU A 20 -4.14 -2.90 -12.01
C GLU A 20 -5.56 -2.77 -11.49
N GLN A 21 -5.87 -3.30 -10.30
CA GLN A 21 -7.18 -3.06 -9.68
C GLN A 21 -7.42 -1.56 -9.42
N VAL A 22 -6.39 -0.79 -9.04
CA VAL A 22 -6.52 0.68 -8.90
C VAL A 22 -6.87 1.33 -10.24
N ALA A 23 -6.18 0.94 -11.31
CA ALA A 23 -6.47 1.43 -12.66
C ALA A 23 -7.88 1.02 -13.13
N ALA A 24 -8.29 -0.23 -12.86
CA ALA A 24 -9.60 -0.75 -13.24
C ALA A 24 -10.74 -0.07 -12.48
N LEU A 25 -10.59 0.21 -11.18
CA LEU A 25 -11.53 1.03 -10.41
C LEU A 25 -11.71 2.40 -11.08
N SER A 26 -10.60 3.10 -11.38
CA SER A 26 -10.61 4.38 -12.10
C SER A 26 -11.31 4.31 -13.46
N ARG A 27 -10.95 3.35 -14.32
CA ARG A 27 -11.55 3.22 -15.66
C ARG A 27 -13.05 2.94 -15.60
N SER A 28 -13.53 2.29 -14.55
CA SER A 28 -14.94 1.94 -14.40
C SER A 28 -15.79 3.01 -13.71
N ASP A 29 -15.19 4.06 -13.13
CA ASP A 29 -15.89 5.19 -12.53
C ASP A 29 -15.89 6.40 -13.48
N PRO A 30 -17.03 6.76 -14.10
CA PRO A 30 -17.11 7.88 -15.05
C PRO A 30 -16.70 9.24 -14.49
N GLY A 31 -16.72 9.42 -13.16
CA GLY A 31 -16.33 10.66 -12.50
C GLY A 31 -14.90 10.67 -11.98
N ALA A 32 -14.15 9.57 -12.09
CA ALA A 32 -12.78 9.49 -11.62
C ALA A 32 -11.80 10.11 -12.64
N PRO A 33 -10.68 10.69 -12.17
CA PRO A 33 -9.55 10.93 -13.06
C PRO A 33 -9.05 9.58 -13.61
N GLU A 34 -8.51 9.59 -14.81
CA GLU A 34 -7.83 8.44 -15.38
C GLU A 34 -6.57 8.15 -14.55
N ILE A 35 -6.41 6.90 -14.10
CA ILE A 35 -5.23 6.42 -13.38
C ILE A 35 -4.54 5.36 -14.23
N GLU A 36 -3.34 5.68 -14.70
CA GLU A 36 -2.42 4.75 -15.32
C GLU A 36 -1.43 4.28 -14.26
N THR A 37 -1.19 2.97 -14.21
CA THR A 37 -0.23 2.39 -13.26
C THR A 37 0.90 1.70 -13.98
N GLU A 38 2.10 1.85 -13.41
CA GLU A 38 3.27 1.06 -13.77
C GLU A 38 3.84 0.46 -12.48
N ARG A 39 4.55 -0.67 -12.58
CA ARG A 39 5.14 -1.33 -11.40
C ARG A 39 6.58 -1.77 -11.68
N VAL A 40 7.46 -1.49 -10.72
CA VAL A 40 8.78 -2.14 -10.61
C VAL A 40 8.78 -2.94 -9.32
N VAL A 41 8.63 -4.25 -9.45
CA VAL A 41 8.35 -5.12 -8.31
C VAL A 41 9.18 -6.40 -8.32
N GLU A 42 9.59 -6.84 -7.13
CA GLU A 42 10.33 -8.10 -6.96
C GLU A 42 9.98 -8.75 -5.61
N GLY A 43 9.75 -10.06 -5.61
CA GLY A 43 9.32 -10.80 -4.42
C GLY A 43 10.27 -10.62 -3.23
N GLY A 44 9.76 -10.17 -2.09
CA GLY A 44 10.56 -9.94 -0.88
C GLY A 44 11.57 -8.77 -0.95
N ALA A 45 11.58 -7.98 -2.03
CA ALA A 45 12.52 -6.87 -2.22
C ALA A 45 12.37 -5.80 -1.14
N THR A 46 13.51 -5.23 -0.74
CA THR A 46 13.60 -4.04 0.11
C THR A 46 13.78 -2.78 -0.75
N LEU A 47 13.60 -1.58 -0.19
CA LEU A 47 13.89 -0.35 -0.94
C LEU A 47 15.37 -0.22 -1.30
N LYS A 48 16.26 -0.82 -0.51
CA LYS A 48 17.67 -0.98 -0.88
C LYS A 48 17.84 -1.74 -2.19
N LEU A 49 17.22 -2.91 -2.28
CA LEU A 49 17.32 -3.72 -3.49
C LEU A 49 16.78 -2.95 -4.71
N HIS A 50 15.68 -2.22 -4.54
CA HIS A 50 15.13 -1.34 -5.58
C HIS A 50 16.08 -0.22 -6.01
N PHE A 51 16.81 0.36 -5.06
CA PHE A 51 17.82 1.36 -5.34
C PHE A 51 19.02 0.80 -6.10
N GLU A 52 19.47 -0.40 -5.71
CA GLU A 52 20.72 -0.99 -6.17
C GLU A 52 20.58 -1.82 -7.45
N ALA A 53 19.49 -2.58 -7.61
CA ALA A 53 19.48 -3.70 -8.57
C ALA A 53 18.17 -3.94 -9.36
N THR A 54 16.98 -3.56 -8.89
CA THR A 54 15.73 -3.93 -9.61
C THR A 54 15.40 -3.03 -10.80
N GLY A 55 16.21 -2.00 -11.08
CA GLY A 55 15.91 -0.96 -12.08
C GLY A 55 14.95 0.15 -11.61
N ALA A 56 14.42 0.08 -10.37
CA ALA A 56 13.47 1.09 -9.88
C ALA A 56 14.10 2.49 -9.83
N ARG A 57 15.36 2.58 -9.38
CA ARG A 57 16.11 3.85 -9.38
C ARG A 57 16.17 4.48 -10.77
N GLN A 58 16.53 3.70 -11.79
CA GLN A 58 16.58 4.17 -13.17
C GLN A 58 15.18 4.60 -13.64
N ARG A 59 14.16 3.77 -13.38
CA ARG A 59 12.80 4.08 -13.85
C ARG A 59 12.22 5.34 -13.23
N ILE A 60 12.50 5.60 -11.95
CA ILE A 60 12.14 6.86 -11.29
C ILE A 60 12.91 8.02 -11.94
N ASP A 61 14.20 7.85 -12.22
CA ASP A 61 15.08 8.88 -12.80
C ASP A 61 14.65 9.30 -14.21
N GLU A 62 14.17 8.36 -15.03
CA GLU A 62 13.56 8.64 -16.35
C GLU A 62 12.31 9.54 -16.23
N GLY A 63 11.65 9.54 -15.07
CA GLY A 63 10.52 10.41 -14.77
C GLY A 63 9.26 10.06 -15.56
N GLY A 64 8.41 11.07 -15.77
CA GLY A 64 7.12 10.91 -16.43
C GLY A 64 5.98 10.43 -15.52
N PHE A 65 6.18 10.39 -14.22
CA PHE A 65 5.13 10.04 -13.26
C PHE A 65 4.59 11.27 -12.54
N THR A 66 3.29 11.27 -12.26
CA THR A 66 2.68 12.26 -11.35
C THR A 66 2.88 11.84 -9.90
N HIS A 67 2.91 10.53 -9.64
CA HIS A 67 3.11 9.96 -8.31
C HIS A 67 4.10 8.79 -8.37
N VAL A 68 4.94 8.69 -7.34
CA VAL A 68 5.77 7.50 -7.09
C VAL A 68 5.39 6.96 -5.71
N VAL A 69 4.97 5.70 -5.69
CA VAL A 69 4.63 4.95 -4.48
C VAL A 69 5.84 4.10 -4.08
N LEU A 70 6.34 4.30 -2.87
CA LEU A 70 7.41 3.48 -2.30
C LEU A 70 6.85 2.56 -1.21
N GLN A 71 7.09 1.26 -1.38
CA GLN A 71 6.73 0.22 -0.43
C GLN A 71 7.98 -0.55 0.01
N GLU A 72 8.30 -0.49 1.30
CA GLU A 72 9.35 -1.31 1.92
C GLU A 72 8.85 -2.73 2.19
N LYS A 73 9.77 -3.71 2.30
CA LYS A 73 9.50 -5.04 2.83
C LYS A 73 8.70 -4.94 4.14
N SER A 74 7.67 -5.76 4.31
CA SER A 74 6.67 -5.63 5.39
C SER A 74 7.21 -5.62 6.82
N THR A 75 8.44 -6.11 7.03
CA THR A 75 9.14 -6.10 8.32
C THR A 75 10.32 -5.12 8.36
N GLY A 76 10.75 -4.59 7.20
CA GLY A 76 11.91 -3.71 7.04
C GLY A 76 11.88 -2.49 7.97
N PRO A 77 10.77 -1.72 8.07
CA PRO A 77 10.72 -0.58 8.97
C PRO A 77 10.97 -0.94 10.45
N LEU A 78 10.70 -2.19 10.85
CA LEU A 78 10.85 -2.66 12.23
C LEU A 78 12.15 -3.42 12.49
N HIS A 79 12.59 -4.19 11.51
CA HIS A 79 13.77 -5.04 11.62
C HIS A 79 15.04 -4.25 11.35
N ASP A 80 15.02 -3.44 10.29
CA ASP A 80 16.17 -2.70 9.75
C ASP A 80 15.79 -1.24 9.49
N GLY A 81 15.29 -0.55 10.53
CA GLY A 81 14.74 0.80 10.42
C GLY A 81 15.71 1.80 9.79
N ASP A 82 16.99 1.78 10.16
CA ASP A 82 17.98 2.70 9.58
C ASP A 82 18.18 2.48 8.08
N GLU A 83 18.20 1.22 7.62
CA GLU A 83 18.29 0.89 6.19
C GLU A 83 17.04 1.38 5.45
N PHE A 84 15.84 1.13 6.01
CA PHE A 84 14.59 1.67 5.48
C PHE A 84 14.67 3.19 5.30
N HIS A 85 15.09 3.94 6.33
CA HIS A 85 15.16 5.40 6.29
C HIS A 85 16.19 5.92 5.28
N VAL A 86 17.33 5.25 5.11
CA VAL A 86 18.31 5.62 4.08
C VAL A 86 17.70 5.48 2.70
N TYR A 87 17.16 4.31 2.35
CA TYR A 87 16.76 4.03 0.96
C TYR A 87 15.41 4.62 0.57
N VAL A 88 14.47 4.77 1.51
CA VAL A 88 13.27 5.59 1.27
C VAL A 88 13.65 7.05 1.01
N GLY A 89 14.71 7.54 1.66
CA GLY A 89 15.25 8.88 1.38
C GLY A 89 15.88 8.97 -0.01
N CYS A 90 16.75 8.02 -0.37
CA CYS A 90 17.41 8.02 -1.67
C CYS A 90 16.42 7.98 -2.84
N LEU A 91 15.44 7.07 -2.80
CA LEU A 91 14.42 6.94 -3.84
C LEU A 91 13.39 8.07 -3.79
N GLY A 92 13.03 8.52 -2.58
CA GLY A 92 12.06 9.58 -2.37
C GLY A 92 12.52 10.94 -2.88
N GLU A 93 13.76 11.34 -2.55
CA GLU A 93 14.35 12.58 -3.06
C GLU A 93 14.54 12.54 -4.58
N LEU A 94 14.89 11.37 -5.13
CA LEU A 94 14.98 11.18 -6.58
C LEU A 94 13.62 11.41 -7.24
N ALA A 95 12.54 10.81 -6.72
CA ALA A 95 11.18 11.02 -7.24
C ALA A 95 10.75 12.49 -7.19
N LYS A 96 11.02 13.17 -6.07
CA LYS A 96 10.74 14.61 -5.91
C LYS A 96 11.55 15.46 -6.90
N SER A 97 12.82 15.13 -7.14
CA SER A 97 13.66 15.80 -8.14
C SER A 97 13.13 15.67 -9.58
N ARG A 98 12.27 14.67 -9.83
CA ARG A 98 11.54 14.45 -11.08
C ARG A 98 10.11 14.99 -11.05
N LYS A 99 9.79 15.81 -10.04
CA LYS A 99 8.50 16.49 -9.83
C LYS A 99 7.32 15.54 -9.59
N ALA A 100 7.59 14.28 -9.23
CA ALA A 100 6.54 13.36 -8.80
C ALA A 100 6.19 13.62 -7.33
N LYS A 101 4.92 13.50 -6.99
CA LYS A 101 4.48 13.42 -5.59
C LYS A 101 4.92 12.08 -5.00
N LEU A 102 5.52 12.13 -3.83
CA LEU A 102 5.98 10.94 -3.12
C LEU A 102 4.88 10.40 -2.21
N LEU A 103 4.52 9.13 -2.42
CA LEU A 103 3.56 8.41 -1.60
C LEU A 103 4.27 7.25 -0.89
N LEU A 104 4.10 7.12 0.42
CA LEU A 104 4.57 5.96 1.18
C LEU A 104 3.42 4.98 1.39
N TYR A 105 3.60 3.73 0.93
CA TYR A 105 2.64 2.66 1.12
C TYR A 105 2.80 2.07 2.53
N GLN A 106 1.95 2.50 3.45
CA GLN A 106 1.91 1.96 4.80
C GLN A 106 1.26 0.57 4.81
N THR A 107 2.07 -0.48 4.90
CA THR A 107 1.59 -1.88 4.87
C THR A 107 0.97 -2.34 6.18
N TRP A 108 0.33 -3.50 6.16
CA TRP A 108 -0.34 -4.13 7.31
C TRP A 108 0.58 -5.02 8.16
N ALA A 109 0.11 -5.34 9.37
CA ALA A 109 0.70 -6.37 10.23
C ALA A 109 0.37 -7.78 9.75
N ARG A 110 1.25 -8.75 10.04
CA ARG A 110 0.98 -10.17 9.80
C ARG A 110 -0.19 -10.67 10.66
N LYS A 111 -0.90 -11.70 10.24
CA LYS A 111 -2.05 -12.27 10.97
C LYS A 111 -1.61 -12.84 12.32
N GLU A 112 -2.54 -12.84 13.27
CA GLU A 112 -2.35 -13.48 14.58
C GLU A 112 -1.83 -14.92 14.43
N GLY A 113 -0.91 -15.34 15.30
CA GLY A 113 -0.29 -16.67 15.23
C GLY A 113 0.92 -16.79 14.30
N HIS A 114 1.26 -15.78 13.50
CA HIS A 114 2.48 -15.83 12.68
C HIS A 114 3.74 -15.90 13.55
N GLU A 115 4.70 -16.76 13.18
CA GLU A 115 5.96 -16.98 13.90
C GLU A 115 6.83 -15.74 14.17
N ILE A 116 6.68 -14.64 13.42
CA ILE A 116 7.46 -13.41 13.67
C ILE A 116 7.17 -12.81 15.05
N TYR A 117 6.02 -13.16 15.65
CA TYR A 117 5.62 -12.68 16.97
C TYR A 117 6.39 -13.36 18.10
N ARG A 118 7.22 -14.36 17.80
CA ARG A 118 8.25 -14.87 18.73
C ARG A 118 9.33 -13.81 19.02
N TRP A 119 9.59 -12.91 18.08
CA TRP A 119 10.60 -11.87 18.21
C TRP A 119 10.03 -10.60 18.87
N LYS A 120 10.78 -9.99 19.80
CA LYS A 120 10.31 -8.79 20.53
C LYS A 120 10.11 -7.57 19.60
N TRP A 121 10.91 -7.44 18.55
CA TRP A 121 10.89 -6.28 17.64
C TRP A 121 9.55 -6.16 16.90
N SER A 122 8.88 -7.28 16.57
CA SER A 122 7.58 -7.27 15.89
C SER A 122 6.44 -6.71 16.74
N GLY A 123 6.65 -6.54 18.05
CA GLY A 123 5.61 -6.10 18.98
C GLY A 123 4.74 -7.24 19.52
N LYS A 124 5.00 -8.50 19.11
CA LYS A 124 4.32 -9.72 19.61
C LYS A 124 2.81 -9.76 19.36
N GLY A 125 2.34 -9.12 18.30
CA GLY A 125 0.96 -9.26 17.83
C GLY A 125 0.57 -8.17 16.83
N PRO A 126 -0.53 -8.36 16.07
CA PRO A 126 -0.91 -7.50 14.96
C PRO A 126 -1.08 -6.03 15.37
N ALA A 127 -1.86 -5.76 16.42
CA ALA A 127 -2.13 -4.39 16.87
C ALA A 127 -0.87 -3.59 17.23
N LYS A 128 0.14 -4.24 17.83
CA LYS A 128 1.41 -3.60 18.18
C LYS A 128 2.32 -3.45 16.95
N MET A 129 2.33 -4.43 16.05
CA MET A 129 3.07 -4.35 14.80
C MET A 129 2.55 -3.21 13.92
N THR A 130 1.23 -3.11 13.73
CA THR A 130 0.59 -2.02 12.96
C THR A 130 1.02 -0.66 13.50
N LYS A 131 0.93 -0.43 14.82
CA LYS A 131 1.35 0.81 15.46
C LYS A 131 2.83 1.14 15.22
N LYS A 132 3.70 0.14 15.25
CA LYS A 132 5.14 0.34 15.01
C LYS A 132 5.44 0.62 13.54
N VAL A 133 4.77 -0.06 12.60
CA VAL A 133 4.94 0.20 11.16
C VAL A 133 4.47 1.61 10.83
N ARG A 134 3.27 1.99 11.29
CA ARG A 134 2.75 3.38 11.20
C ARG A 134 3.78 4.39 11.73
N LYS A 135 4.24 4.13 12.96
CA LYS A 135 5.49 4.59 13.57
C LYS A 135 6.52 5.16 12.57
N GLU A 136 7.14 4.20 11.92
CA GLU A 136 8.35 4.42 11.11
C GLU A 136 8.03 5.01 9.75
N VAL A 137 6.88 4.65 9.16
CA VAL A 137 6.40 5.24 7.90
C VAL A 137 6.07 6.72 8.09
N ASP A 138 5.37 7.12 9.16
CA ASP A 138 5.05 8.52 9.45
C ASP A 138 6.32 9.36 9.69
N ARG A 139 7.32 8.75 10.34
CA ARG A 139 8.63 9.39 10.54
C ARG A 139 9.33 9.64 9.21
N ALA A 140 9.30 8.68 8.29
CA ALA A 140 9.87 8.83 6.96
C ALA A 140 9.10 9.87 6.14
N ALA A 141 7.77 9.81 6.17
CA ALA A 141 6.89 10.74 5.46
C ALA A 141 7.10 12.19 5.91
N THR A 142 7.13 12.42 7.22
CA THR A 142 7.41 13.75 7.80
C THR A 142 8.75 14.29 7.32
N ARG A 143 9.81 13.47 7.36
CA ARG A 143 11.15 13.89 6.93
C ARG A 143 11.25 14.20 5.44
N LEU A 144 10.50 13.48 4.61
CA LEU A 144 10.56 13.59 3.15
C LEU A 144 9.46 14.49 2.57
N GLU A 145 8.59 15.07 3.41
CA GLU A 145 7.39 15.78 2.98
C GLU A 145 6.54 14.92 2.03
N ALA A 146 6.41 13.63 2.35
CA ALA A 146 5.62 12.66 1.60
C ALA A 146 4.23 12.51 2.19
N GLU A 147 3.28 12.06 1.37
CA GLU A 147 1.96 11.64 1.85
C GLU A 147 1.98 10.13 2.15
N VAL A 148 1.17 9.69 3.11
CA VAL A 148 1.05 8.27 3.49
C VAL A 148 -0.27 7.73 2.96
N VAL A 149 -0.23 6.60 2.25
CA VAL A 149 -1.43 5.85 1.89
C VAL A 149 -1.68 4.78 2.97
N PRO A 150 -2.71 4.93 3.83
CA PRO A 150 -2.80 4.27 5.13
C PRO A 150 -3.43 2.86 5.07
N VAL A 151 -2.99 2.01 4.13
CA VAL A 151 -3.59 0.67 3.93
C VAL A 151 -3.54 -0.18 5.20
N GLY A 152 -2.41 -0.18 5.91
CA GLY A 152 -2.24 -0.93 7.16
C GLY A 152 -3.20 -0.50 8.26
N ASP A 153 -3.61 0.77 8.26
CA ASP A 153 -4.59 1.27 9.22
C ASP A 153 -6.00 0.82 8.90
N VAL A 154 -6.41 0.90 7.63
CA VAL A 154 -7.72 0.38 7.21
C VAL A 154 -7.79 -1.13 7.42
N TRP A 155 -6.71 -1.85 7.10
CA TRP A 155 -6.59 -3.28 7.36
C TRP A 155 -6.82 -3.63 8.83
N GLU A 156 -6.18 -2.89 9.73
CA GLU A 156 -6.36 -3.09 11.18
C GLU A 156 -7.79 -2.77 11.63
N GLN A 157 -8.44 -1.76 11.05
CA GLN A 157 -9.84 -1.48 11.34
C GLN A 157 -10.77 -2.63 10.90
N VAL A 158 -10.57 -3.17 9.69
CA VAL A 158 -11.33 -4.32 9.20
C VAL A 158 -11.08 -5.52 10.11
N ARG A 159 -9.83 -5.81 10.47
CA ARG A 159 -9.49 -6.90 11.41
C ARG A 159 -10.21 -6.79 12.75
N LEU A 160 -10.42 -5.57 13.25
CA LEU A 160 -11.05 -5.31 14.55
C LEU A 160 -12.58 -5.33 14.48
N LYS A 161 -13.17 -4.75 13.43
CA LYS A 161 -14.63 -4.59 13.29
C LYS A 161 -15.29 -5.78 12.58
N HIS A 162 -14.54 -6.44 11.71
CA HIS A 162 -14.99 -7.53 10.83
C HIS A 162 -14.02 -8.71 10.86
N PRO A 163 -13.79 -9.33 12.04
CA PRO A 163 -12.84 -10.44 12.19
C PRO A 163 -13.22 -11.69 11.36
N GLU A 164 -14.45 -11.78 10.88
CA GLU A 164 -14.93 -12.80 9.94
C GLU A 164 -14.31 -12.70 8.55
N LEU A 165 -13.80 -11.52 8.16
CA LEU A 165 -13.17 -11.31 6.86
C LEU A 165 -11.72 -11.78 6.86
N ASN A 166 -11.40 -12.66 5.90
CA ASN A 166 -10.03 -13.13 5.72
C ASN A 166 -9.25 -12.23 4.75
N LEU A 167 -8.47 -11.29 5.28
CA LEU A 167 -7.62 -10.41 4.49
C LEU A 167 -6.24 -11.01 4.15
N HIS A 168 -5.80 -12.03 4.90
CA HIS A 168 -4.51 -12.67 4.67
C HIS A 168 -4.66 -13.99 3.92
N ASP A 169 -3.66 -14.35 3.14
CA ASP A 169 -3.52 -15.68 2.58
C ASP A 169 -3.15 -16.73 3.66
N GLU A 170 -3.07 -18.00 3.27
CA GLU A 170 -2.77 -19.14 4.15
C GLU A 170 -1.45 -18.99 4.91
N ASP A 171 -0.49 -18.28 4.33
CA ASP A 171 0.83 -18.01 4.93
C ASP A 171 0.83 -16.90 5.99
N LEU A 172 -0.35 -16.39 6.35
CA LEU A 172 -0.59 -15.44 7.43
C LEU A 172 0.05 -14.06 7.21
N HIS A 173 0.53 -13.72 6.02
CA HIS A 173 1.15 -12.40 5.78
C HIS A 173 0.86 -11.78 4.42
N HIS A 174 0.87 -12.57 3.33
CA HIS A 174 0.45 -12.06 2.03
C HIS A 174 -1.03 -11.72 2.05
N ALA A 175 -1.43 -10.83 1.15
CA ALA A 175 -2.83 -10.46 1.00
C ALA A 175 -3.60 -11.58 0.30
N SER A 176 -4.76 -11.92 0.85
CA SER A 176 -5.79 -12.65 0.10
C SER A 176 -6.32 -11.77 -1.04
N PRO A 177 -7.11 -12.31 -1.98
CA PRO A 177 -7.80 -11.50 -2.99
C PRO A 177 -8.59 -10.32 -2.37
N LEU A 178 -9.27 -10.55 -1.24
CA LEU A 178 -9.99 -9.50 -0.51
C LEU A 178 -9.04 -8.46 0.11
N GLY A 179 -7.91 -8.89 0.66
CA GLY A 179 -6.89 -8.00 1.20
C GLY A 179 -6.26 -7.10 0.12
N SER A 180 -5.95 -7.65 -1.05
CA SER A 180 -5.46 -6.85 -2.19
C SER A 180 -6.53 -5.88 -2.69
N HIS A 181 -7.79 -6.30 -2.70
CA HIS A 181 -8.89 -5.42 -3.09
C HIS A 181 -9.12 -4.27 -2.10
N LEU A 182 -8.98 -4.53 -0.80
CA LEU A 182 -8.96 -3.49 0.23
C LEU A 182 -7.83 -2.48 -0.06
N ALA A 183 -6.60 -2.96 -0.29
CA ALA A 183 -5.47 -2.09 -0.60
C ALA A 183 -5.72 -1.24 -1.86
N ALA A 184 -6.21 -1.85 -2.95
CA ALA A 184 -6.57 -1.14 -4.17
C ALA A 184 -7.65 -0.07 -3.92
N SER A 185 -8.64 -0.38 -3.08
CA SER A 185 -9.72 0.55 -2.73
C SER A 185 -9.22 1.76 -1.95
N VAL A 186 -8.27 1.56 -1.01
CA VAL A 186 -7.62 2.66 -0.29
C VAL A 186 -6.81 3.54 -1.25
N PHE A 187 -6.02 2.94 -2.15
CA PHE A 187 -5.28 3.70 -3.15
C PHE A 187 -6.19 4.46 -4.11
N PHE A 188 -7.26 3.84 -4.59
CA PHE A 188 -8.24 4.50 -5.45
C PHE A 188 -8.90 5.67 -4.72
N ALA A 189 -9.41 5.45 -3.50
CA ALA A 189 -10.04 6.51 -2.71
C ALA A 189 -9.09 7.67 -2.45
N PHE A 190 -7.82 7.36 -2.15
CA PHE A 190 -6.76 8.36 -1.93
C PHE A 190 -6.43 9.15 -3.20
N LEU A 191 -6.19 8.48 -4.33
CA LEU A 191 -5.73 9.12 -5.57
C LEU A 191 -6.86 9.83 -6.31
N ALA A 192 -8.02 9.18 -6.40
CA ALA A 192 -9.19 9.68 -7.12
C ALA A 192 -10.01 10.66 -6.28
N GLN A 193 -9.87 10.66 -4.94
CA GLN A 193 -10.71 11.41 -4.00
C GLN A 193 -12.19 11.10 -4.20
N ARG A 194 -12.50 9.81 -4.38
CA ARG A 194 -13.83 9.30 -4.69
C ARG A 194 -14.13 8.02 -3.92
N ASP A 195 -15.41 7.84 -3.61
CA ASP A 195 -15.89 6.65 -2.93
C ASP A 195 -15.77 5.42 -3.86
N PRO A 196 -14.99 4.38 -3.50
CA PRO A 196 -14.89 3.15 -4.28
C PRO A 196 -16.16 2.28 -4.21
N THR A 197 -17.06 2.50 -3.24
CA THR A 197 -18.24 1.67 -3.01
C THR A 197 -19.18 1.57 -4.21
N PRO A 198 -19.58 2.67 -4.88
CA PRO A 198 -20.44 2.61 -6.07
C PRO A 198 -19.70 2.21 -7.36
N VAL A 199 -18.37 2.00 -7.32
CA VAL A 199 -17.58 1.78 -8.54
C VAL A 199 -17.89 0.40 -9.17
N PRO A 200 -18.25 0.33 -10.47
CA PRO A 200 -18.73 -0.89 -11.11
C PRO A 200 -17.73 -2.06 -11.17
N PHE A 201 -16.42 -1.78 -11.32
CA PHE A 201 -15.40 -2.84 -11.38
C PHE A 201 -15.52 -3.77 -10.18
N MET A 202 -15.36 -5.08 -10.38
CA MET A 202 -15.31 -6.09 -9.33
C MET A 202 -14.30 -7.16 -9.75
N PRO A 203 -13.29 -7.50 -8.92
CA PRO A 203 -12.40 -8.61 -9.21
C PRO A 203 -13.18 -9.92 -9.35
N GLU A 204 -12.77 -10.77 -10.28
CA GLU A 204 -13.39 -12.08 -10.48
C GLU A 204 -13.24 -12.96 -9.24
N GLY A 205 -14.30 -13.71 -8.91
CA GLY A 205 -14.29 -14.67 -7.80
C GLY A 205 -14.35 -14.05 -6.39
N LEU A 206 -14.39 -12.72 -6.28
CA LEU A 206 -14.51 -12.05 -4.98
C LEU A 206 -15.97 -11.96 -4.53
N ASP A 207 -16.23 -12.27 -3.26
CA ASP A 207 -17.56 -12.08 -2.69
C ASP A 207 -17.94 -10.59 -2.71
N ARG A 208 -19.11 -10.30 -3.28
CA ARG A 208 -19.54 -8.92 -3.55
C ARG A 208 -19.77 -8.14 -2.27
N ASP A 209 -20.39 -8.74 -1.26
CA ASP A 209 -20.74 -8.03 -0.03
C ASP A 209 -19.49 -7.73 0.79
N GLN A 210 -18.55 -8.68 0.84
CA GLN A 210 -17.23 -8.46 1.46
C GLN A 210 -16.44 -7.37 0.73
N ALA A 211 -16.44 -7.39 -0.61
CA ALA A 211 -15.77 -6.38 -1.43
C ALA A 211 -16.36 -4.97 -1.20
N LEU A 212 -17.68 -4.84 -1.17
CA LEU A 212 -18.34 -3.56 -0.89
C LEU A 212 -18.04 -3.07 0.53
N LEU A 213 -17.98 -3.98 1.50
CA LEU A 213 -17.65 -3.62 2.88
C LEU A 213 -16.21 -3.08 3.02
N VAL A 214 -15.22 -3.74 2.39
CA VAL A 214 -13.83 -3.23 2.45
C VAL A 214 -13.65 -1.91 1.70
N ARG A 215 -14.44 -1.65 0.66
CA ARG A 215 -14.48 -0.35 -0.04
C ARG A 215 -15.02 0.76 0.85
N ALA A 216 -16.14 0.52 1.52
CA ALA A 216 -16.71 1.49 2.46
C ALA A 216 -15.73 1.79 3.59
N MET A 217 -15.08 0.77 4.14
CA MET A 217 -14.03 0.93 5.17
C MET A 217 -12.85 1.78 4.68
N ALA A 218 -12.45 1.64 3.41
CA ALA A 218 -11.41 2.47 2.81
C ALA A 218 -11.85 3.94 2.68
N TRP A 219 -13.08 4.18 2.24
CA TRP A 219 -13.64 5.53 2.12
C TRP A 219 -13.76 6.23 3.48
N ASP A 220 -14.41 5.58 4.44
CA ASP A 220 -14.69 6.12 5.78
C ASP A 220 -13.41 6.46 6.56
N HIS A 221 -12.34 5.68 6.36
CA HIS A 221 -11.06 5.96 6.99
C HIS A 221 -10.45 7.27 6.48
N LEU A 222 -10.50 7.49 5.17
CA LEU A 222 -9.92 8.68 4.53
C LEU A 222 -10.83 9.91 4.67
N HIS A 223 -12.13 9.70 4.86
CA HIS A 223 -13.16 10.74 4.95
C HIS A 223 -14.02 10.51 6.20
N PRO A 224 -13.45 10.64 7.41
CA PRO A 224 -14.21 10.45 8.64
C PRO A 224 -15.37 11.44 8.68
N ALA A 225 -16.57 10.96 9.01
CA ALA A 225 -17.69 11.83 9.32
C ALA A 225 -17.30 12.76 10.48
N GLY A 226 -17.40 14.06 10.26
CA GLY A 226 -17.11 15.09 11.26
C GLY A 226 -18.08 15.11 12.44
#